data_AF-A0AAX1JH90-F1
#
_entry.id   AF-A0AAX1JH90-F1
#
_cell.length_a   1.000
_cell.length_b   1.000
_cell.length_c   1.000
_cell.angle_alpha   90.00
_cell.angle_beta   90.00
_cell.angle_gamma   90.00
#
_symmetry.space_group_name_H-M   'P 1'
#
loop_
_entity.id
_entity.type
_entity.pdbx_description
1 polymer ?
#
loop_
_entity_poly.entity_id
_entity_poly.type
_entity_poly.pdbx_seq_one_letter_code
_entity_poly.pdbx_strand_id
1 'polypeptide(L)'
;MALVALPIAACAHPPAPAPVPTTTSTSVRTTTVRPDNIKRVSRDLPPGYEVTRGIPSGLTPRAVWNLDAGAAVVGDKPPQCATLADPGGGRDQSAQGISGSGSGGIVDAVVVAVPSGPVTLDHKVVADCGEWTMSDGHTTAKVSLLDAPHIDDADTVGMIAEIRTSVESGAQIDSRTVTFVAYLGGYYAFTTVTTDPGSMLPPLPPQFAADLLVKTVATLRS
;
A
#
# COMPACT_ATOMS: atom_id res chain seq x y z
N MET A 1 72.26 63.17 -10.37
CA MET A 1 70.82 63.06 -10.04
C MET A 1 70.38 61.64 -10.37
N ALA A 2 70.27 60.78 -9.37
CA ALA A 2 69.76 59.41 -9.49
C ALA A 2 68.98 59.10 -8.21
N LEU A 3 67.67 58.92 -8.35
CA LEU A 3 66.73 58.70 -7.25
C LEU A 3 66.76 57.23 -6.81
N VAL A 4 66.88 57.02 -5.49
CA VAL A 4 66.72 55.72 -4.83
C VAL A 4 65.25 55.59 -4.43
N ALA A 5 64.58 54.54 -4.91
CA ALA A 5 63.20 54.20 -4.55
C ALA A 5 63.20 53.16 -3.42
N LEU A 6 62.52 53.47 -2.30
CA LEU A 6 62.21 52.52 -1.23
C LEU A 6 60.89 51.79 -1.53
N PRO A 7 60.80 50.46 -1.34
CA PRO A 7 59.53 49.75 -1.38
C PRO A 7 58.77 49.87 -0.05
N ILE A 8 57.46 50.12 -0.15
CA ILE A 8 56.52 50.12 0.98
C ILE A 8 56.06 48.68 1.21
N ALA A 9 56.31 48.14 2.40
CA ALA A 9 55.73 46.87 2.84
C ALA A 9 54.30 47.12 3.35
N ALA A 10 53.29 46.60 2.65
CA ALA A 10 51.91 46.60 3.10
C ALA A 10 51.57 45.23 3.71
N CYS A 11 51.22 45.20 4.99
CA CYS A 11 50.73 44.00 5.67
C CYS A 11 49.27 43.73 5.25
N ALA A 12 49.03 42.67 4.48
CA ALA A 12 47.68 42.18 4.20
C ALA A 12 47.19 41.28 5.35
N HIS A 13 46.07 41.64 5.98
CA HIS A 13 45.36 40.77 6.92
C HIS A 13 44.52 39.73 6.15
N PRO A 14 44.52 38.45 6.56
CA PRO A 14 43.64 37.45 5.97
C PRO A 14 42.16 37.72 6.35
N PRO A 15 41.21 37.50 5.44
CA PRO A 15 39.79 37.70 5.71
C PRO A 15 39.26 36.64 6.69
N ALA A 16 38.33 37.06 7.55
CA ALA A 16 37.70 36.18 8.53
C ALA A 16 36.88 35.06 7.84
N PRO A 17 36.87 33.83 8.38
CA PRO A 17 36.06 32.75 7.82
C PRO A 17 34.57 33.06 7.90
N ALA A 18 33.84 32.80 6.81
CA ALA A 18 32.39 32.92 6.77
C ALA A 18 31.72 31.87 7.67
N PRO A 19 30.59 32.21 8.33
CA PRO A 19 29.85 31.25 9.13
C PRO A 19 29.26 30.14 8.26
N VAL A 20 29.48 28.90 8.64
CA VAL A 20 28.95 27.70 7.98
C VAL A 20 27.44 27.64 8.23
N PRO A 21 26.59 27.42 7.20
CA PRO A 21 25.16 27.23 7.43
C PRO A 21 24.93 25.95 8.23
N THR A 22 24.27 26.09 9.38
CA THR A 22 23.80 24.96 10.18
C THR A 22 22.76 24.20 9.37
N THR A 23 23.12 23.02 8.87
CA THR A 23 22.16 22.06 8.33
C THR A 23 21.29 21.57 9.47
N THR A 24 20.07 22.09 9.57
CA THR A 24 19.03 21.53 10.44
C THR A 24 18.69 20.15 9.91
N SER A 25 19.27 19.09 10.49
CA SER A 25 18.81 17.73 10.26
C SER A 25 17.39 17.62 10.77
N THR A 26 16.41 17.69 9.88
CA THR A 26 15.05 17.28 10.15
C THR A 26 15.11 15.80 10.52
N SER A 27 14.98 15.50 11.83
CA SER A 27 14.79 14.13 12.29
C SER A 27 13.57 13.57 11.59
N VAL A 28 13.76 12.61 10.68
CA VAL A 28 12.67 11.84 10.10
C VAL A 28 11.98 11.17 11.29
N ARG A 29 10.79 11.66 11.63
CA ARG A 29 10.02 11.12 12.74
C ARG A 29 9.53 9.76 12.27
N THR A 30 10.23 8.68 12.63
CA THR A 30 9.81 7.32 12.30
C THR A 30 8.48 7.07 12.99
N THR A 31 7.39 7.13 12.23
CA THR A 31 6.06 6.95 12.80
C THR A 31 5.89 5.49 13.18
N THR A 32 5.74 5.21 14.48
CA THR A 32 5.61 3.85 14.99
C THR A 32 4.29 3.22 14.56
N VAL A 33 4.35 2.04 13.93
CA VAL A 33 3.18 1.22 13.60
C VAL A 33 2.90 0.27 14.77
N ARG A 34 1.65 0.25 15.24
CA ARG A 34 1.14 -0.61 16.32
C ARG A 34 0.04 -1.55 15.77
N PRO A 35 0.41 -2.75 15.26
CA PRO A 35 -0.55 -3.66 14.62
C PRO A 35 -1.76 -4.01 15.49
N ASP A 36 -1.57 -4.16 16.80
CA ASP A 36 -2.63 -4.56 17.73
C ASP A 36 -3.80 -3.56 17.78
N ASN A 37 -3.59 -2.31 17.37
CA ASN A 37 -4.66 -1.31 17.29
C ASN A 37 -5.64 -1.55 16.13
N ILE A 38 -5.29 -2.36 15.13
CA ILE A 38 -6.09 -2.58 13.91
C ILE A 38 -7.53 -2.99 14.21
N LYS A 39 -7.77 -3.71 15.32
CA LYS A 39 -9.11 -4.16 15.71
C LYS A 39 -10.07 -3.02 16.03
N ARG A 40 -9.56 -1.82 16.34
CA ARG A 40 -10.37 -0.63 16.60
C ARG A 40 -11.07 -0.11 15.34
N VAL A 41 -10.55 -0.43 14.16
CA VAL A 41 -11.13 -0.05 12.85
C VAL A 41 -12.52 -0.65 12.65
N SER A 42 -12.91 -1.69 13.39
CA SER A 42 -14.27 -2.25 13.31
C SER A 42 -15.38 -1.23 13.59
N ARG A 43 -15.09 -0.14 14.31
CA ARG A 43 -16.05 0.94 14.59
C ARG A 43 -16.34 1.84 13.39
N ASP A 44 -15.50 1.77 12.37
CA ASP A 44 -15.58 2.57 11.15
C ASP A 44 -16.34 1.85 10.02
N LEU A 45 -16.73 0.59 10.25
CA LEU A 45 -17.57 -0.16 9.32
C LEU A 45 -19.03 0.32 9.36
N PRO A 46 -19.80 0.15 8.26
CA PRO A 46 -21.18 0.58 8.23
C PRO A 46 -22.02 -0.12 9.31
N PRO A 47 -23.07 0.54 9.83
CA PRO A 47 -23.98 -0.08 10.79
C PRO A 47 -24.58 -1.39 10.25
N GLY A 48 -24.67 -2.40 11.12
CA GLY A 48 -25.23 -3.70 10.77
C GLY A 48 -24.26 -4.69 10.12
N TYR A 49 -22.99 -4.31 9.90
CA TYR A 49 -21.96 -5.24 9.45
C TYR A 49 -21.68 -6.33 10.49
N GLU A 50 -21.59 -7.58 10.04
CA GLU A 50 -21.12 -8.71 10.84
C GLU A 50 -19.59 -8.74 10.80
N VAL A 51 -18.94 -8.42 11.93
CA VAL A 51 -17.49 -8.22 11.97
C VAL A 51 -16.76 -9.38 12.63
N THR A 52 -15.80 -9.92 11.91
CA THR A 52 -14.83 -10.89 12.41
C THR A 52 -13.46 -10.26 12.63
N ARG A 53 -12.69 -10.82 13.57
CA ARG A 53 -11.34 -10.36 13.93
C ARG A 53 -10.28 -11.43 13.67
N GLY A 54 -10.67 -12.60 13.16
CA GLY A 54 -9.76 -13.69 12.84
C GLY A 54 -9.25 -13.55 11.41
N ILE A 55 -8.24 -12.72 11.19
CA ILE A 55 -7.58 -12.62 9.89
C ILE A 55 -6.49 -13.71 9.83
N PRO A 56 -6.47 -14.56 8.79
CA PRO A 56 -5.44 -15.57 8.65
C PRO A 56 -4.08 -14.93 8.35
N SER A 57 -3.00 -15.55 8.85
CA SER A 57 -1.64 -15.20 8.44
C SER A 57 -1.48 -15.35 6.92
N GLY A 58 -0.57 -14.57 6.33
CA GLY A 58 -0.33 -14.60 4.88
C GLY A 58 -1.45 -14.00 4.03
N LEU A 59 -2.42 -13.29 4.61
CA LEU A 59 -3.44 -12.58 3.83
C LEU A 59 -2.80 -11.40 3.06
N THR A 60 -2.96 -11.43 1.74
CA THR A 60 -2.49 -10.41 0.80
C THR A 60 -3.66 -9.89 -0.04
N PRO A 61 -3.56 -8.74 -0.71
CA PRO A 61 -4.54 -8.32 -1.71
C PRO A 61 -4.88 -9.43 -2.72
N ARG A 62 -3.85 -10.09 -3.26
CA ARG A 62 -3.99 -11.24 -4.18
C ARG A 62 -4.83 -12.37 -3.57
N ALA A 63 -4.61 -12.71 -2.31
CA ALA A 63 -5.39 -13.75 -1.64
C ALA A 63 -6.87 -13.35 -1.46
N VAL A 64 -7.17 -12.07 -1.18
CA VAL A 64 -8.55 -11.55 -1.13
C VAL A 64 -9.24 -11.65 -2.49
N TRP A 65 -8.47 -11.57 -3.59
CA TRP A 65 -8.98 -11.76 -4.94
C TRP A 65 -9.19 -13.23 -5.33
N ASN A 66 -9.11 -14.16 -4.37
CA ASN A 66 -9.19 -15.60 -4.56
C ASN A 66 -8.13 -16.17 -5.52
N LEU A 67 -6.97 -15.52 -5.60
CA LEU A 67 -5.83 -16.02 -6.36
C LEU A 67 -4.85 -16.76 -5.44
N ASP A 68 -4.46 -17.97 -5.84
CA ASP A 68 -3.50 -18.81 -5.12
C ASP A 68 -2.08 -18.23 -5.14
N ALA A 69 -1.23 -18.69 -4.21
CA ALA A 69 0.17 -18.26 -4.08
C ALA A 69 1.02 -18.48 -5.34
N GLY A 70 0.58 -19.36 -6.24
CA GLY A 70 1.21 -19.60 -7.54
C GLY A 70 0.70 -18.71 -8.68
N ALA A 71 -0.28 -17.83 -8.43
CA ALA A 71 -0.83 -16.97 -9.47
C ALA A 71 0.25 -16.06 -10.06
N ALA A 72 0.32 -16.03 -11.39
CA ALA A 72 1.32 -15.28 -12.12
C ALA A 72 0.68 -14.18 -12.97
N VAL A 73 1.45 -13.13 -13.28
CA VAL A 73 1.07 -12.18 -14.33
C VAL A 73 1.03 -12.93 -15.66
N VAL A 74 -0.05 -12.77 -16.41
CA VAL A 74 -0.22 -13.34 -17.76
C VAL A 74 -0.34 -12.24 -18.80
N GLY A 75 0.07 -12.53 -20.03
CA GLY A 75 0.11 -11.56 -21.13
C GLY A 75 1.43 -10.79 -21.19
N ASP A 76 1.37 -9.55 -21.70
CA ASP A 76 2.58 -8.78 -22.08
C ASP A 76 3.17 -7.96 -20.93
N LYS A 77 2.50 -7.94 -19.78
CA LYS A 77 2.95 -7.18 -18.61
C LYS A 77 4.03 -7.95 -17.86
N PRO A 78 5.00 -7.24 -17.28
CA PRO A 78 6.15 -7.90 -16.72
C PRO A 78 5.81 -8.55 -15.34
N PRO A 79 6.48 -9.64 -14.93
CA PRO A 79 6.12 -10.40 -13.73
C PRO A 79 6.08 -9.57 -12.45
N GLN A 80 6.86 -8.50 -12.38
CA GLN A 80 6.87 -7.59 -11.22
C GLN A 80 5.53 -6.90 -10.96
N CYS A 81 4.56 -6.86 -11.90
CA CYS A 81 3.24 -6.32 -11.59
C CYS A 81 2.52 -7.09 -10.47
N ALA A 82 2.88 -8.37 -10.25
CA ALA A 82 2.34 -9.15 -9.14
C ALA A 82 2.73 -8.58 -7.75
N THR A 83 3.82 -7.82 -7.63
CA THR A 83 4.25 -7.27 -6.33
C THR A 83 3.29 -6.23 -5.78
N LEU A 84 2.52 -5.54 -6.65
CA LEU A 84 1.47 -4.61 -6.21
C LEU A 84 0.34 -5.34 -5.49
N ALA A 85 0.05 -6.59 -5.89
CA ALA A 85 -0.98 -7.45 -5.29
C ALA A 85 -0.45 -8.31 -4.13
N ASP A 86 0.87 -8.41 -3.97
CA ASP A 86 1.52 -9.18 -2.91
C ASP A 86 2.81 -8.48 -2.44
N PRO A 87 2.70 -7.35 -1.72
CA PRO A 87 3.85 -6.50 -1.40
C PRO A 87 4.95 -7.20 -0.59
N GLY A 88 4.59 -8.15 0.27
CA GLY A 88 5.54 -8.89 1.10
C GLY A 88 5.97 -10.26 0.52
N GLY A 89 5.34 -10.73 -0.56
CA GLY A 89 5.60 -12.07 -1.13
C GLY A 89 4.91 -13.24 -0.41
N GLY A 90 3.79 -12.98 0.28
CA GLY A 90 2.82 -13.91 0.88
C GLY A 90 3.26 -14.89 1.97
N ARG A 91 4.52 -15.36 1.98
CA ARG A 91 4.96 -16.44 2.87
C ARG A 91 5.42 -15.92 4.22
N ASP A 92 5.03 -16.62 5.29
CA ASP A 92 5.46 -16.42 6.68
C ASP A 92 5.16 -15.04 7.29
N GLN A 93 4.33 -14.23 6.63
CA GLN A 93 3.90 -12.93 7.12
C GLN A 93 2.76 -13.08 8.14
N SER A 94 2.89 -12.37 9.26
CA SER A 94 1.79 -12.25 10.21
C SER A 94 0.86 -11.13 9.77
N ALA A 95 -0.43 -11.44 9.71
CA ALA A 95 -1.48 -10.48 9.38
C ALA A 95 -2.42 -10.32 10.57
N GLN A 96 -2.87 -9.09 10.81
CA GLN A 96 -3.92 -8.79 11.76
C GLN A 96 -4.91 -7.84 11.11
N GLY A 97 -6.20 -8.01 11.40
CA GLY A 97 -7.18 -7.08 10.87
C GLY A 97 -8.60 -7.38 11.28
N ILE A 98 -9.51 -6.82 10.53
CA ILE A 98 -10.95 -7.07 10.65
C ILE A 98 -11.50 -7.34 9.25
N SER A 99 -12.49 -8.22 9.18
CA SER A 99 -13.30 -8.44 7.99
C SER A 99 -14.76 -8.30 8.38
N GLY A 100 -15.53 -7.55 7.61
CA GLY A 100 -16.94 -7.33 7.88
C GLY A 100 -17.79 -7.52 6.63
N SER A 101 -18.91 -8.22 6.77
CA SER A 101 -19.89 -8.41 5.70
C SER A 101 -21.18 -7.66 6.02
N GLY A 102 -21.80 -7.08 4.99
CA GLY A 102 -23.07 -6.39 5.12
C GLY A 102 -23.55 -5.79 3.80
N SER A 103 -24.47 -4.83 3.90
CA SER A 103 -25.01 -4.12 2.75
C SER A 103 -23.91 -3.43 1.95
N GLY A 104 -23.75 -3.80 0.69
CA GLY A 104 -22.78 -3.21 -0.24
C GLY A 104 -21.45 -3.95 -0.33
N GLY A 105 -21.28 -5.06 0.39
CA GLY A 105 -20.17 -6.01 0.16
C GLY A 105 -19.39 -6.38 1.42
N ILE A 106 -18.27 -7.06 1.20
CA ILE A 106 -17.31 -7.47 2.23
C ILE A 106 -16.21 -6.41 2.29
N VAL A 107 -15.83 -6.01 3.50
CA VAL A 107 -14.78 -5.03 3.76
C VAL A 107 -13.70 -5.65 4.61
N ASP A 108 -12.45 -5.59 4.16
CA ASP A 108 -11.29 -5.91 4.98
C ASP A 108 -10.52 -4.64 5.36
N ALA A 109 -9.96 -4.61 6.56
CA ALA A 109 -8.90 -3.68 6.95
C ALA A 109 -7.82 -4.46 7.70
N VAL A 110 -6.64 -4.53 7.09
CA VAL A 110 -5.58 -5.47 7.45
C VAL A 110 -4.25 -4.74 7.54
N VAL A 111 -3.45 -5.11 8.53
CA VAL A 111 -2.03 -4.79 8.61
C VAL A 111 -1.24 -6.08 8.56
N VAL A 112 -0.16 -6.07 7.79
CA VAL A 112 0.71 -7.22 7.58
C VAL A 112 2.13 -6.82 7.94
N ALA A 113 2.77 -7.62 8.80
CA ALA A 113 4.18 -7.47 9.13
C ALA A 113 5.04 -8.22 8.13
N VAL A 114 6.13 -7.59 7.68
CA VAL A 114 7.06 -8.16 6.71
C VAL A 114 8.43 -8.35 7.36
N PRO A 115 8.75 -9.56 7.86
CA PRO A 115 9.96 -9.80 8.65
C PRO A 115 11.26 -9.68 7.84
N SER A 116 11.19 -9.85 6.52
CA SER A 116 12.34 -9.85 5.62
C SER A 116 12.93 -8.46 5.37
N GLY A 117 12.25 -7.39 5.79
CA GLY A 117 12.72 -6.02 5.68
C GLY A 117 11.61 -5.04 5.27
N PRO A 118 11.94 -3.75 5.12
CA PRO A 118 11.00 -2.75 4.69
C PRO A 118 10.41 -3.08 3.31
N VAL A 119 9.09 -3.00 3.19
CA VAL A 119 8.40 -2.98 1.91
C VAL A 119 8.25 -1.54 1.46
N THR A 120 8.62 -1.27 0.22
CA THR A 120 8.50 0.04 -0.40
C THR A 120 7.75 -0.10 -1.72
N LEU A 121 7.02 0.94 -2.11
CA LEU A 121 6.36 0.97 -3.40
C LEU A 121 7.38 1.30 -4.49
N ASP A 122 7.59 0.37 -5.43
CA ASP A 122 8.39 0.67 -6.62
C ASP A 122 7.54 1.46 -7.62
N HIS A 123 7.78 2.78 -7.69
CA HIS A 123 7.06 3.66 -8.62
C HIS A 123 7.28 3.31 -10.10
N LYS A 124 8.38 2.64 -10.45
CA LYS A 124 8.58 2.14 -11.81
C LYS A 124 7.60 1.00 -12.11
N VAL A 125 7.37 0.10 -11.15
CA VAL A 125 6.34 -0.94 -11.28
C VAL A 125 4.96 -0.31 -11.44
N VAL A 126 4.63 0.70 -10.65
CA VAL A 126 3.36 1.44 -10.79
C VAL A 126 3.20 2.03 -12.20
N ALA A 127 4.25 2.66 -12.74
CA ALA A 127 4.22 3.24 -14.08
C ALA A 127 4.08 2.18 -15.19
N ASP A 128 4.73 1.02 -15.04
CA ASP A 128 4.72 -0.06 -16.05
C ASP A 128 3.42 -0.89 -16.00
N CYS A 129 2.75 -0.94 -14.84
CA CYS A 129 1.65 -1.85 -14.51
C CYS A 129 0.28 -1.14 -14.37
N GLY A 130 0.00 -0.12 -15.19
CA GLY A 130 -1.30 0.58 -15.16
C GLY A 130 -2.53 -0.34 -15.29
N GLU A 131 -2.39 -1.43 -16.06
CA GLU A 131 -3.34 -2.54 -16.13
C GLU A 131 -2.54 -3.83 -16.33
N TRP A 132 -2.92 -4.93 -15.69
CA TRP A 132 -2.35 -6.26 -15.89
C TRP A 132 -3.36 -7.35 -15.56
N THR A 133 -3.06 -8.59 -15.93
CA THR A 133 -3.91 -9.75 -15.59
C THR A 133 -3.09 -10.75 -14.79
N MET A 134 -3.69 -11.34 -13.76
CA MET A 134 -3.12 -12.44 -12.99
C MET A 134 -3.99 -13.69 -13.10
N SER A 135 -3.39 -14.88 -13.09
CA SER A 135 -4.12 -16.13 -13.07
C SER A 135 -3.36 -17.27 -12.38
N ASP A 136 -4.10 -18.17 -11.74
CA ASP A 136 -3.64 -19.46 -11.21
C ASP A 136 -4.28 -20.66 -11.95
N GLY A 137 -4.85 -20.42 -13.13
CA GLY A 137 -5.50 -21.41 -13.98
C GLY A 137 -7.00 -21.53 -13.78
N HIS A 138 -7.51 -21.45 -12.54
CA HIS A 138 -8.96 -21.55 -12.26
C HIS A 138 -9.59 -20.20 -11.92
N THR A 139 -8.80 -19.26 -11.41
CA THR A 139 -9.16 -17.86 -11.19
C THR A 139 -8.32 -16.96 -12.09
N THR A 140 -8.94 -15.91 -12.63
CA THR A 140 -8.30 -14.82 -13.36
C THR A 140 -8.73 -13.50 -12.75
N ALA A 141 -7.79 -12.60 -12.47
CA ALA A 141 -8.07 -11.23 -12.06
C ALA A 141 -7.50 -10.25 -13.09
N LYS A 142 -8.37 -9.44 -13.71
CA LYS A 142 -7.95 -8.27 -14.47
C LYS A 142 -7.83 -7.09 -13.51
N VAL A 143 -6.65 -6.52 -13.41
CA VAL A 143 -6.32 -5.49 -12.44
C VAL A 143 -6.02 -4.18 -13.15
N SER A 144 -6.63 -3.10 -12.69
CA SER A 144 -6.34 -1.73 -13.14
C SER A 144 -6.01 -0.85 -11.94
N LEU A 145 -5.11 0.11 -12.14
CA LEU A 145 -4.79 1.10 -11.12
C LEU A 145 -5.87 2.18 -11.03
N LEU A 146 -6.05 2.72 -9.83
CA LEU A 146 -6.84 3.92 -9.58
C LEU A 146 -6.11 4.86 -8.61
N ASP A 147 -6.56 6.10 -8.56
CA ASP A 147 -6.03 7.12 -7.65
C ASP A 147 -6.14 6.66 -6.21
N ALA A 148 -5.00 6.59 -5.53
CA ALA A 148 -4.90 6.20 -4.14
C ALA A 148 -5.05 7.42 -3.20
N PRO A 149 -5.57 7.25 -1.97
CA PRO A 149 -5.63 8.35 -1.02
C PRO A 149 -4.22 8.79 -0.62
N HIS A 150 -4.04 10.10 -0.46
CA HIS A 150 -2.81 10.64 0.14
C HIS A 150 -2.77 10.32 1.63
N ILE A 151 -1.61 9.83 2.11
CA ILE A 151 -1.33 9.58 3.52
C ILE A 151 0.07 10.11 3.80
N ASP A 152 0.20 11.00 4.78
CA ASP A 152 1.51 11.55 5.15
C ASP A 152 2.49 10.44 5.53
N ASP A 153 3.72 10.54 5.03
CA ASP A 153 4.82 9.59 5.26
C ASP A 153 4.46 8.13 4.90
N ALA A 154 3.62 7.91 3.88
CA ALA A 154 3.35 6.57 3.34
C ALA A 154 3.01 6.63 1.84
N ASP A 155 3.68 5.80 1.05
CA ASP A 155 3.26 5.57 -0.33
C ASP A 155 1.96 4.75 -0.37
N THR A 156 1.11 5.03 -1.34
CA THR A 156 -0.15 4.32 -1.52
C THR A 156 -0.38 3.89 -2.97
N VAL A 157 -1.08 2.77 -3.15
CA VAL A 157 -1.54 2.31 -4.46
C VAL A 157 -2.99 1.84 -4.35
N GLY A 158 -3.80 2.19 -5.36
CA GLY A 158 -5.18 1.73 -5.51
C GLY A 158 -5.27 0.75 -6.67
N MET A 159 -6.04 -0.32 -6.49
CA MET A 159 -6.29 -1.34 -7.50
C MET A 159 -7.79 -1.70 -7.55
N ILE A 160 -8.31 -1.92 -8.75
CA ILE A 160 -9.57 -2.63 -8.98
C ILE A 160 -9.22 -3.96 -9.62
N ALA A 161 -9.62 -5.05 -9.00
CA ALA A 161 -9.56 -6.40 -9.54
C ALA A 161 -10.96 -6.85 -9.98
N GLU A 162 -11.14 -7.10 -11.28
CA GLU A 162 -12.27 -7.84 -11.83
C GLU A 162 -11.88 -9.31 -11.89
N ILE A 163 -12.50 -10.10 -11.03
CA ILE A 163 -12.13 -11.48 -10.74
C ILE A 163 -13.14 -12.40 -11.40
N ARG A 164 -12.65 -13.45 -12.05
CA ARG A 164 -13.45 -14.51 -12.62
C ARG A 164 -12.92 -15.85 -12.17
N THR A 165 -13.76 -16.63 -11.51
CA THR A 165 -13.44 -17.98 -11.08
C THR A 165 -14.30 -18.97 -11.85
N SER A 166 -13.66 -19.96 -12.47
CA SER A 166 -14.36 -21.09 -13.08
C SER A 166 -14.58 -22.18 -12.04
N VAL A 167 -15.79 -22.74 -12.01
CA VAL A 167 -16.11 -23.91 -11.20
C VAL A 167 -16.17 -25.17 -12.07
N GLU A 168 -16.02 -26.35 -11.45
CA GLU A 168 -15.98 -27.64 -12.14
C GLU A 168 -17.20 -27.91 -13.04
N SER A 169 -18.35 -27.31 -12.73
CA SER A 169 -19.57 -27.41 -13.53
C SER A 169 -19.58 -26.53 -14.79
N GLY A 170 -18.51 -25.76 -15.04
CA GLY A 170 -18.39 -24.80 -16.14
C GLY A 170 -19.07 -23.45 -15.89
N ALA A 171 -19.73 -23.27 -14.74
CA ALA A 171 -20.23 -21.95 -14.33
C ALA A 171 -19.08 -21.00 -13.98
N GLN A 172 -19.35 -19.70 -14.04
CA GLN A 172 -18.39 -18.64 -13.74
C GLN A 172 -18.94 -17.76 -12.64
N ILE A 173 -18.08 -17.42 -11.69
CA ILE A 173 -18.37 -16.45 -10.64
C ILE A 173 -17.52 -15.23 -10.95
N ASP A 174 -18.19 -14.13 -11.28
CA ASP A 174 -17.54 -12.84 -11.52
C ASP A 174 -17.64 -12.01 -10.24
N SER A 175 -16.54 -11.53 -9.69
CA SER A 175 -16.58 -10.61 -8.54
C SER A 175 -15.70 -9.40 -8.82
N ARG A 176 -15.87 -8.35 -8.01
CA ARG A 176 -15.06 -7.14 -8.11
C ARG A 176 -14.56 -6.74 -6.75
N THR A 177 -13.25 -6.54 -6.64
CA THR A 177 -12.61 -6.06 -5.43
C THR A 177 -11.88 -4.75 -5.69
N VAL A 178 -12.24 -3.71 -4.95
CA VAL A 178 -11.43 -2.50 -4.83
C VAL A 178 -10.44 -2.73 -3.71
N THR A 179 -9.18 -2.38 -3.89
CA THR A 179 -8.13 -2.51 -2.87
C THR A 179 -7.27 -1.25 -2.83
N PHE A 180 -6.98 -0.76 -1.63
CA PHE A 180 -5.95 0.25 -1.42
C PHE A 180 -4.90 -0.27 -0.46
N VAL A 181 -3.64 0.01 -0.74
CA VAL A 181 -2.49 -0.40 0.08
C VAL A 181 -1.70 0.83 0.50
N ALA A 182 -1.28 0.87 1.76
CA ALA A 182 -0.30 1.82 2.28
C ALA A 182 0.98 1.09 2.69
N TYR A 183 2.12 1.59 2.23
CA TYR A 183 3.45 1.06 2.52
C TYR A 183 4.02 1.79 3.75
N LEU A 184 4.25 1.05 4.83
CA LEU A 184 4.58 1.59 6.16
C LEU A 184 5.95 1.10 6.65
N GLY A 185 6.87 0.81 5.73
CA GLY A 185 8.19 0.25 6.02
C GLY A 185 8.10 -1.24 6.32
N GLY A 186 8.39 -1.67 7.55
CA GLY A 186 8.30 -3.09 7.96
C GLY A 186 6.87 -3.66 7.99
N TYR A 187 5.90 -2.87 7.55
CA TYR A 187 4.50 -3.25 7.45
C TYR A 187 3.92 -2.72 6.14
N TYR A 188 2.86 -3.37 5.65
CA TYR A 188 1.90 -2.72 4.78
C TYR A 188 0.51 -2.87 5.40
N ALA A 189 -0.36 -1.88 5.17
CA ALA A 189 -1.76 -1.96 5.51
C ALA A 189 -2.58 -1.94 4.22
N PHE A 190 -3.68 -2.67 4.17
CA PHE A 190 -4.58 -2.61 3.03
C PHE A 190 -6.03 -2.68 3.47
N THR A 191 -6.89 -2.06 2.66
CA THR A 191 -8.33 -2.14 2.77
C THR A 191 -8.92 -2.64 1.49
N THR A 192 -10.01 -3.41 1.60
CA THR A 192 -10.73 -3.93 0.45
C THR A 192 -12.22 -3.64 0.55
N VAL A 193 -12.88 -3.55 -0.61
CA VAL A 193 -14.32 -3.71 -0.74
C VAL A 193 -14.53 -4.74 -1.84
N THR A 194 -15.04 -5.92 -1.48
CA THR A 194 -15.43 -6.97 -2.43
C THR A 194 -16.94 -6.96 -2.60
N THR A 195 -17.39 -6.76 -3.84
CA THR A 195 -18.80 -6.83 -4.22
C THR A 195 -19.13 -8.24 -4.68
N ASP A 196 -20.13 -8.85 -4.06
CA ASP A 196 -20.69 -10.14 -4.49
C ASP A 196 -21.53 -9.94 -5.77
N PRO A 197 -21.29 -10.70 -6.86
CA PRO A 197 -22.11 -10.68 -8.08
C PRO A 197 -23.60 -10.86 -7.86
N GLY A 198 -24.00 -11.58 -6.80
CA GLY A 198 -25.40 -11.87 -6.50
C GLY A 198 -26.13 -10.80 -5.70
N SER A 199 -25.44 -9.77 -5.21
CA SER A 199 -26.05 -8.76 -4.35
C SER A 199 -26.99 -7.84 -5.12
N MET A 200 -28.25 -7.79 -4.68
CA MET A 200 -29.25 -6.82 -5.18
C MET A 200 -29.04 -5.40 -4.60
N LEU A 201 -28.18 -5.27 -3.60
CA LEU A 201 -27.87 -3.99 -2.96
C LEU A 201 -26.73 -3.28 -3.70
N PRO A 202 -26.79 -1.94 -3.83
CA PRO A 202 -25.70 -1.17 -4.42
C PRO A 202 -24.38 -1.44 -3.71
N PRO A 203 -23.28 -1.64 -4.45
CA PRO A 203 -21.96 -1.82 -3.84
C PRO A 203 -21.53 -0.58 -3.07
N LEU A 204 -20.71 -0.78 -2.03
CA LEU A 204 -20.01 0.33 -1.41
C LEU A 204 -19.12 1.02 -2.46
N PRO A 205 -19.05 2.37 -2.45
CA PRO A 205 -18.21 3.08 -3.40
C PRO A 205 -16.72 2.83 -3.12
N PRO A 206 -15.84 2.88 -4.14
CA PRO A 206 -14.39 2.78 -3.94
C PRO A 206 -13.85 3.75 -2.88
N GLN A 207 -14.43 4.96 -2.80
CA GLN A 207 -14.06 5.97 -1.81
C GLN A 207 -14.14 5.46 -0.37
N PHE A 208 -15.09 4.56 -0.06
CA PHE A 208 -15.22 3.99 1.27
C PHE A 208 -13.95 3.22 1.67
N ALA A 209 -13.40 2.39 0.77
CA ALA A 209 -12.16 1.66 1.03
C ALA A 209 -10.97 2.61 1.17
N ALA A 210 -10.92 3.69 0.37
CA ALA A 210 -9.88 4.71 0.45
C ALA A 210 -9.89 5.44 1.80
N ASP A 211 -11.05 5.95 2.23
CA ASP A 211 -11.23 6.62 3.52
C ASP A 211 -10.92 5.67 4.69
N LEU A 212 -11.31 4.40 4.55
CA LEU A 212 -10.99 3.38 5.55
C LEU A 212 -9.48 3.13 5.64
N LEU A 213 -8.71 3.22 4.55
CA LEU A 213 -7.26 3.08 4.59
C LEU A 213 -6.63 4.24 5.39
N VAL A 214 -7.09 5.47 5.16
CA VAL A 214 -6.64 6.65 5.92
C VAL A 214 -6.89 6.45 7.41
N LYS A 215 -8.10 6.04 7.80
CA LYS A 215 -8.47 5.75 9.20
C LYS A 215 -7.68 4.58 9.78
N THR A 216 -7.39 3.58 8.96
CA THR A 216 -6.59 2.40 9.33
C THR A 216 -5.17 2.82 9.68
N VAL A 217 -4.50 3.58 8.81
CA VAL A 217 -3.14 4.06 9.07
C VAL A 217 -3.11 4.99 10.29
N ALA A 218 -4.08 5.90 10.43
CA ALA A 218 -4.19 6.74 11.62
C ALA A 218 -4.33 5.90 12.91
N THR A 219 -5.16 4.86 12.89
CA THR A 219 -5.36 3.95 14.01
C THR A 219 -4.08 3.17 14.36
N LEU A 220 -3.36 2.68 13.35
CA LEU A 220 -2.09 1.97 13.52
C LEU A 220 -0.99 2.86 14.12
N ARG A 221 -1.04 4.17 13.87
CA ARG A 221 -0.04 5.14 14.38
C ARG A 221 -0.40 5.72 15.75
N SER A 222 -1.61 5.46 16.25
CA SER A 222 -2.13 5.98 17.52
C SER A 222 -1.67 5.19 18.74
#